data_AF-A0A139WK71-F1
#
_entry.id   AF-A0A139WK71-F1
#
_cell.length_a   1.000
_cell.length_b   1.000
_cell.length_c   1.000
_cell.angle_alpha   90.00
_cell.angle_beta   90.00
_cell.angle_gamma   90.00
#
_symmetry.space_group_name_H-M   'P 1'
#
loop_
_entity.id
_entity.type
_entity.pdbx_description
1 polymer ?
#
loop_
_entity_poly.entity_id
_entity_poly.type
_entity_poly.pdbx_seq_one_letter_code
_entity_poly.pdbx_strand_id
1 'polypeptide(L)'
;MYKRFIIKIDLKYPTILIGIFHLIFLIFRIYEIAMDLYFLEELAEVNQLTYVTLITLLQLGIIISLFVGATKKQHVFLLPWLCFTAPTFCMATAYATLYVATGDSVQSIINYAFIVIFWSSWYLVFKYYIVLKNSFKYSPFKGYKYSANLKELNNECGESL
;
A
#
# COMPACT_ATOMS: atom_id res chain seq x y z
N MET A 1 -34.96 -18.57 4.41
CA MET A 1 -34.24 -17.70 3.45
C MET A 1 -33.26 -16.83 4.24
N TYR A 2 -32.00 -17.26 4.39
CA TYR A 2 -31.01 -16.51 5.17
C TYR A 2 -30.51 -15.30 4.37
N LYS A 3 -30.84 -14.08 4.81
CA LYS A 3 -30.17 -12.86 4.34
C LYS A 3 -28.70 -12.96 4.76
N ARG A 4 -27.80 -13.22 3.81
CA ARG A 4 -26.36 -13.03 4.04
C ARG A 4 -26.13 -11.55 4.34
N PHE A 5 -25.86 -11.23 5.60
CA PHE A 5 -25.28 -9.95 5.98
C PHE A 5 -23.86 -9.90 5.40
N ILE A 6 -23.72 -9.36 4.20
CA ILE A 6 -22.42 -9.04 3.62
C ILE A 6 -21.97 -7.75 4.31
N ILE A 7 -21.15 -7.89 5.35
CA ILE A 7 -20.46 -6.74 5.95
C ILE A 7 -19.47 -6.23 4.90
N LYS A 8 -19.78 -5.09 4.29
CA LYS A 8 -18.82 -4.37 3.44
C LYS A 8 -17.81 -3.69 4.35
N ILE A 9 -16.70 -4.36 4.61
CA ILE A 9 -15.57 -3.76 5.32
C ILE A 9 -14.93 -2.72 4.40
N ASP A 10 -14.88 -1.46 4.84
CA ASP A 10 -14.18 -0.41 4.12
C ASP A 10 -12.66 -0.56 4.32
N LEU A 11 -11.99 -1.09 3.29
CA LEU A 11 -10.54 -1.33 3.28
C LEU A 11 -9.72 -0.03 3.20
N LYS A 12 -10.36 1.14 3.02
CA LYS A 12 -9.69 2.44 3.03
C LYS A 12 -9.01 2.71 4.38
N TYR A 13 -9.74 2.59 5.49
CA TYR A 13 -9.21 2.93 6.82
C TYR A 13 -8.04 2.04 7.25
N PRO A 14 -8.09 0.70 7.08
CA PRO A 14 -6.93 -0.15 7.30
C PRO A 14 -5.70 0.27 6.46
N THR A 15 -5.91 0.63 5.19
CA THR A 15 -4.82 1.07 4.30
C THR A 15 -4.17 2.37 4.79
N ILE A 16 -4.98 3.32 5.26
CA ILE A 16 -4.48 4.59 5.84
C ILE A 16 -3.70 4.30 7.13
N LEU A 17 -4.23 3.42 7.99
CA LEU A 17 -3.58 3.05 9.25
C LEU A 17 -2.19 2.42 9.01
N ILE A 18 -2.07 1.56 7.99
CA ILE A 18 -0.77 1.00 7.57
C ILE A 18 0.21 2.12 7.17
N GLY A 19 -0.25 3.13 6.44
CA GLY A 19 0.57 4.30 6.09
C GLY A 19 1.02 5.09 7.31
N ILE A 20 0.15 5.29 8.31
CA ILE A 20 0.48 5.97 9.57
C ILE A 20 1.57 5.19 10.32
N PHE A 21 1.44 3.86 10.42
CA PHE A 21 2.47 3.05 11.07
C PHE A 21 3.83 3.17 10.37
N HIS A 22 3.88 3.13 9.04
CA HIS A 22 5.14 3.31 8.31
C HIS A 22 5.74 4.71 8.52
N LEU A 23 4.90 5.74 8.60
CA LEU A 23 5.36 7.09 8.89
C LEU A 23 5.97 7.19 10.30
N ILE A 24 5.32 6.59 11.29
CA ILE A 24 5.83 6.52 12.67
C ILE A 24 7.19 5.81 12.70
N PHE A 25 7.32 4.65 12.04
CA PHE A 25 8.60 3.94 11.95
C PHE A 25 9.69 4.76 11.27
N LEU A 26 9.37 5.49 10.21
CA LEU A 26 10.32 6.37 9.53
C LEU A 26 10.79 7.50 10.44
N ILE A 27 9.89 8.12 11.21
CA ILE A 27 10.23 9.16 12.19
C ILE A 27 11.14 8.59 13.27
N PHE A 28 10.82 7.41 13.83
CA PHE A 28 11.69 6.75 14.80
C PHE A 28 13.08 6.47 14.22
N ARG A 29 13.16 6.02 12.97
CA ARG A 29 14.45 5.77 12.31
C ARG A 29 15.27 7.04 12.11
N ILE A 30 14.64 8.14 11.72
CA ILE A 30 15.31 9.44 11.59
C ILE A 30 15.82 9.91 12.96
N TYR A 31 15.01 9.72 14.00
CA TYR A 31 15.40 10.03 15.37
C TYR A 31 16.61 9.21 15.84
N GLU A 32 16.61 7.89 15.63
CA GLU A 32 17.77 7.02 15.95
C GLU A 32 19.04 7.53 15.27
N ILE A 33 18.98 7.80 13.96
CA ILE A 33 20.13 8.30 13.21
C ILE A 33 20.61 9.66 13.75
N ALA A 34 19.69 10.56 14.09
CA ALA A 34 20.04 11.85 14.67
C ALA A 34 20.71 11.71 16.05
N MET A 35 20.24 10.77 16.88
CA MET A 35 20.84 10.49 18.18
C MET A 35 22.22 9.84 18.04
N ASP A 36 22.39 8.90 17.10
CA ASP A 36 23.69 8.26 16.83
C ASP A 36 24.73 9.32 16.42
N LEU A 37 24.35 10.24 15.53
CA LEU A 37 25.22 11.35 15.11
C LEU A 37 25.53 12.32 16.26
N TYR A 38 24.57 12.54 17.17
CA TYR A 38 24.77 13.41 18.32
C TYR A 38 25.72 12.80 19.36
N PHE A 39 25.57 11.50 19.66
CA PHE A 39 26.34 10.83 20.70
C PHE A 39 27.72 10.38 20.27
N LEU A 40 27.90 9.98 19.01
CA LEU A 40 29.19 9.49 18.53
C LEU A 40 30.18 10.62 18.28
N GLU A 41 29.74 11.89 18.24
CA GLU A 41 30.53 13.08 17.85
C GLU A 41 31.30 12.91 16.53
N GLU A 42 30.99 11.86 15.76
CA GLU A 42 31.63 11.54 14.49
C GLU A 42 30.99 12.37 13.38
N LEU A 43 31.83 13.09 12.64
CA LEU A 43 31.43 13.72 11.39
C LEU A 43 30.99 12.63 10.42
N ALA A 44 29.68 12.54 10.16
CA ALA A 44 29.14 11.63 9.17
C ALA A 44 29.88 11.81 7.84
N GLU A 45 30.44 10.71 7.32
CA GLU A 45 31.01 10.74 5.98
C GLU A 45 29.91 11.14 4.97
N VAL A 46 30.24 11.99 4.00
CA VAL A 46 29.29 12.52 3.00
C VAL A 46 28.54 11.38 2.28
N ASN A 47 29.21 10.26 2.04
CA ASN A 47 28.62 9.08 1.41
C ASN A 47 27.52 8.44 2.27
N GLN A 48 27.75 8.33 3.58
CA GLN A 48 26.76 7.78 4.51
C GLN A 48 25.54 8.69 4.61
N LEU A 49 25.75 10.00 4.72
CA LEU A 49 24.66 10.98 4.77
C LEU A 49 23.83 10.97 3.48
N THR A 50 24.49 10.86 2.33
CA THR A 50 23.83 10.78 1.02
C THR A 50 22.97 9.52 0.92
N TYR A 51 23.50 8.36 1.32
CA TYR A 51 22.78 7.09 1.33
C TYR A 51 21.54 7.13 2.23
N VAL A 52 21.69 7.62 3.47
CA VAL A 52 20.58 7.77 4.43
C VAL A 52 19.50 8.70 3.89
N THR A 53 19.90 9.83 3.30
CA THR A 53 18.96 10.80 2.73
C THR A 53 18.17 10.19 1.58
N LEU A 54 18.84 9.50 0.65
CA LEU A 54 18.20 8.84 -0.49
C LEU A 54 17.19 7.79 -0.06
N ILE A 55 17.54 6.93 0.90
CA ILE A 55 16.63 5.91 1.42
C ILE A 55 15.43 6.55 2.11
N THR A 56 15.67 7.59 2.90
CA THR A 56 14.60 8.31 3.61
C THR A 56 13.61 8.92 2.62
N LEU A 57 14.10 9.56 1.56
CA LEU A 57 13.27 10.13 0.50
C LEU A 57 12.48 9.06 -0.26
N LEU A 58 13.10 7.92 -0.57
CA LEU A 58 12.42 6.80 -1.23
C LEU A 58 11.28 6.26 -0.36
N GLN A 59 11.53 6.05 0.93
CA GLN A 59 10.51 5.60 1.90
C GLN A 59 9.37 6.61 2.00
N LEU A 60 9.69 7.91 2.09
CA LEU A 60 8.71 8.98 2.09
C LEU A 60 7.84 8.96 0.82
N GLY A 61 8.45 8.80 -0.35
CA GLY A 61 7.75 8.69 -1.63
C GLY A 61 6.80 7.50 -1.68
N ILE A 62 7.23 6.33 -1.18
CA ILE A 62 6.42 5.13 -1.07
C ILE A 62 5.23 5.36 -0.11
N ILE A 63 5.45 5.96 1.05
CA ILE A 63 4.40 6.28 2.04
C ILE A 63 3.40 7.28 1.45
N ILE A 64 3.86 8.34 0.79
CA ILE A 64 2.99 9.31 0.11
C ILE A 64 2.15 8.61 -0.95
N SER A 65 2.74 7.73 -1.75
CA SER A 65 2.00 6.97 -2.77
C SER A 65 0.86 6.15 -2.16
N LEU A 66 1.11 5.50 -1.01
CA LEU A 66 0.09 4.75 -0.26
C LEU A 66 -1.05 5.66 0.21
N PHE A 67 -0.74 6.81 0.83
CA PHE A 67 -1.76 7.76 1.29
C PHE A 67 -2.57 8.35 0.14
N VAL A 68 -1.92 8.75 -0.95
CA VAL A 68 -2.60 9.28 -2.14
C VAL A 68 -3.50 8.22 -2.75
N GLY A 69 -3.02 6.98 -2.91
CA GLY A 69 -3.81 5.87 -3.40
C GLY A 69 -5.04 5.58 -2.54
N ALA A 70 -4.87 5.63 -1.21
CA ALA A 70 -5.97 5.42 -0.26
C ALA A 70 -7.00 6.56 -0.21
N THR A 71 -6.54 7.81 -0.24
CA THR A 71 -7.41 8.98 -0.11
C THR A 71 -8.11 9.33 -1.42
N LYS A 72 -7.40 9.28 -2.55
CA LYS A 72 -7.92 9.57 -3.88
C LYS A 72 -8.59 8.36 -4.55
N LYS A 73 -8.56 7.18 -3.91
CA LYS A 73 -9.12 5.92 -4.42
C LYS A 73 -8.54 5.52 -5.78
N GLN A 74 -7.25 5.76 -5.99
CA GLN A 74 -6.56 5.49 -7.24
C GLN A 74 -5.58 4.34 -7.08
N HIS A 75 -5.89 3.22 -7.75
CA HIS A 75 -5.14 1.97 -7.61
C HIS A 75 -3.67 2.08 -8.06
N VAL A 76 -3.36 2.94 -9.04
CA VAL A 76 -1.99 3.11 -9.56
C VAL A 76 -1.04 3.60 -8.47
N PHE A 77 -1.50 4.47 -7.57
CA PHE A 77 -0.69 4.99 -6.47
C PHE A 77 -0.42 3.97 -5.36
N LEU A 78 -1.15 2.85 -5.32
CA LEU A 78 -0.87 1.75 -4.38
C LEU A 78 0.23 0.81 -4.89
N LEU A 79 0.54 0.82 -6.19
CA LEU A 79 1.51 -0.09 -6.80
C LEU A 79 2.92 0.08 -6.28
N PRO A 80 3.48 1.31 -6.16
CA PRO A 80 4.85 1.47 -5.64
C PRO A 80 4.99 0.81 -4.27
N TRP A 81 4.07 1.09 -3.35
CA TRP A 81 4.10 0.46 -2.03
C TRP A 81 4.05 -1.07 -2.11
N LEU A 82 3.13 -1.65 -2.91
CA LEU A 82 3.03 -3.11 -3.06
C LEU A 82 4.30 -3.75 -3.65
N CYS A 83 4.87 -3.13 -4.68
CA CYS A 83 6.03 -3.66 -5.39
C CYS A 83 7.32 -3.57 -4.56
N PHE A 84 7.53 -2.50 -3.80
CA PHE A 84 8.74 -2.31 -3.00
C PHE A 84 8.70 -3.05 -1.65
N THR A 85 7.51 -3.21 -1.06
CA THR A 85 7.40 -3.89 0.25
C THR A 85 7.44 -5.41 0.14
N ALA A 86 6.96 -6.01 -0.96
CA ALA A 86 6.97 -7.47 -1.11
C ALA A 86 8.39 -8.09 -1.05
N PRO A 87 9.40 -7.62 -1.82
CA PRO A 87 10.77 -8.13 -1.71
C PRO A 87 11.37 -7.91 -0.32
N THR A 88 11.08 -6.76 0.29
CA THR A 88 11.53 -6.42 1.64
C THR A 88 10.98 -7.40 2.67
N PHE A 89 9.68 -7.73 2.59
CA PHE A 89 9.04 -8.70 3.48
C PHE A 89 9.54 -10.13 3.23
N CYS A 90 9.82 -10.50 1.98
CA CYS A 90 10.47 -11.78 1.67
C CYS A 90 11.85 -11.89 2.33
N MET A 91 12.70 -10.85 2.21
CA MET A 91 14.01 -10.84 2.87
C MET A 91 13.89 -10.89 4.39
N ALA A 92 12.98 -10.10 4.98
CA ALA A 92 12.73 -10.12 6.42
C ALA A 92 12.27 -11.51 6.90
N THR A 93 11.41 -12.18 6.11
CA THR A 93 10.96 -13.55 6.40
C THR A 93 12.13 -14.55 6.35
N ALA A 94 13.03 -14.42 5.36
CA ALA A 94 14.22 -15.25 5.26
C ALA A 94 15.15 -15.05 6.46
N TYR A 95 15.45 -13.80 6.83
CA TYR A 95 16.27 -13.49 8.01
C TYR A 95 15.64 -14.04 9.29
N ALA A 96 14.35 -13.79 9.52
CA ALA A 96 13.64 -14.31 10.68
C ALA A 96 13.73 -15.84 10.77
N THR A 97 13.58 -16.55 9.65
CA THR A 97 13.69 -18.01 9.60
C THR A 97 15.10 -18.51 9.93
N LEU A 98 16.14 -17.81 9.45
CA LEU A 98 17.54 -18.13 9.80
C LEU A 98 17.82 -17.93 11.29
N TYR A 99 17.28 -16.88 11.90
CA TYR A 99 17.42 -16.64 13.34
C TYR A 99 16.63 -17.62 14.21
N VAL A 100 15.52 -18.18 13.71
CA VAL A 100 14.82 -19.26 14.43
C VAL A 100 15.72 -20.50 14.55
N ALA A 101 16.57 -20.75 13.56
CA ALA A 101 17.52 -21.87 13.59
C ALA A 101 18.63 -21.71 14.65
N THR A 102 18.85 -20.51 15.20
CA THR A 102 19.89 -20.26 16.23
C THR A 102 19.42 -20.56 17.66
N GLY A 103 18.15 -20.96 17.85
CA GLY A 103 17.68 -21.61 19.08
C GLY A 103 17.09 -20.70 20.17
N ASP A 104 16.93 -19.39 19.94
CA ASP A 104 16.23 -18.51 20.88
C ASP A 104 14.70 -18.56 20.65
N SER A 105 13.99 -19.22 21.57
CA SER A 105 12.54 -19.44 21.45
C SER A 105 11.70 -18.16 21.57
N VAL A 106 12.15 -17.17 22.35
CA VAL A 106 11.37 -15.92 22.54
C VAL A 106 11.52 -15.02 21.33
N GLN A 107 12.76 -14.84 20.86
CA GLN A 107 13.04 -14.06 19.65
C GLN A 107 12.35 -14.67 18.42
N SER A 108 12.29 -16.00 18.35
CA SER A 108 11.57 -16.72 17.29
C SER A 108 10.09 -16.35 17.24
N ILE A 109 9.40 -16.37 18.38
CA ILE A 109 7.97 -16.03 18.47
C ILE A 109 7.73 -14.58 18.03
N ILE A 110 8.58 -13.65 18.50
CA ILE A 110 8.51 -12.23 18.14
C ILE A 110 8.68 -12.06 16.63
N ASN A 111 9.70 -12.69 16.04
CA ASN A 111 9.97 -12.62 14.61
C ASN A 111 8.79 -13.17 13.78
N TYR A 112 8.18 -14.29 14.18
CA TYR A 112 7.01 -14.83 13.51
C TYR A 112 5.79 -13.90 13.61
N ALA A 113 5.56 -13.27 14.76
CA ALA A 113 4.49 -12.28 14.91
C ALA A 113 4.69 -11.10 13.95
N PHE A 114 5.92 -10.59 13.82
CA PHE A 114 6.25 -9.54 12.85
C PHE A 114 6.01 -9.96 11.40
N ILE A 115 6.43 -11.18 11.01
CA ILE A 115 6.17 -11.73 9.67
C ILE A 115 4.66 -11.70 9.38
N VAL A 116 3.84 -12.22 10.31
CA VAL A 116 2.38 -12.27 10.13
C VAL A 116 1.79 -10.87 9.98
N ILE A 117 2.22 -9.89 10.77
CA ILE A 117 1.74 -8.50 10.69
C ILE A 117 2.09 -7.89 9.33
N PHE A 118 3.32 -8.07 8.86
CA PHE A 118 3.77 -7.51 7.57
C PHE A 118 3.02 -8.11 6.39
N TRP A 119 2.91 -9.44 6.32
CA TRP A 119 2.17 -10.10 5.25
C TRP A 119 0.67 -9.79 5.29
N SER A 120 0.09 -9.69 6.49
CA SER A 120 -1.32 -9.29 6.65
C SER A 120 -1.56 -7.85 6.16
N SER A 121 -0.65 -6.93 6.48
CA SER A 121 -0.69 -5.55 6.01
C SER A 121 -0.59 -5.48 4.49
N TRP A 122 0.37 -6.21 3.90
CA TRP A 122 0.53 -6.28 2.45
C TRP A 122 -0.74 -6.79 1.77
N TYR A 123 -1.31 -7.88 2.29
CA TYR A 123 -2.50 -8.49 1.75
C TYR A 123 -3.73 -7.58 1.83
N LEU A 124 -3.87 -6.78 2.89
CA LEU A 124 -4.95 -5.79 3.01
C LEU A 124 -4.86 -4.71 1.93
N VAL A 125 -3.67 -4.14 1.73
CA VAL A 125 -3.43 -3.14 0.68
C VAL A 125 -3.64 -3.77 -0.71
N PHE A 126 -3.20 -5.01 -0.92
CA PHE A 126 -3.40 -5.74 -2.16
C PHE A 126 -4.88 -5.98 -2.45
N LYS A 127 -5.65 -6.43 -1.45
CA LYS A 127 -7.11 -6.57 -1.58
C LYS A 127 -7.76 -5.24 -1.95
N TYR A 128 -7.34 -4.15 -1.31
CA TYR A 128 -7.88 -2.83 -1.63
C TYR A 128 -7.53 -2.38 -3.04
N TYR A 129 -6.30 -2.61 -3.48
CA TYR A 129 -5.86 -2.41 -4.87
C TYR A 129 -6.76 -3.17 -5.86
N ILE A 130 -7.05 -4.45 -5.61
CA ILE A 130 -7.91 -5.27 -6.49
C ILE A 130 -9.34 -4.72 -6.52
N VAL A 131 -9.91 -4.33 -5.37
CA VAL A 131 -11.24 -3.71 -5.30
C VAL A 131 -11.29 -2.45 -6.13
N LEU A 132 -10.31 -1.55 -5.97
CA LEU A 132 -10.23 -0.31 -6.75
C LEU A 132 -10.07 -0.62 -8.24
N LYS A 133 -9.10 -1.45 -8.63
CA LYS A 133 -8.85 -1.84 -10.02
C LYS A 133 -10.10 -2.42 -10.70
N ASN A 134 -10.81 -3.30 -10.00
CA ASN A 134 -12.02 -3.92 -10.54
C ASN A 134 -13.19 -2.94 -10.59
N SER A 135 -13.32 -2.02 -9.62
CA SER A 135 -14.35 -0.98 -9.68
C SER A 135 -14.19 -0.05 -10.90
N PHE A 136 -12.95 0.23 -11.33
CA PHE A 136 -12.69 0.98 -12.57
C PHE A 136 -13.02 0.19 -13.84
N LYS A 137 -12.88 -1.14 -13.82
CA LYS A 137 -13.27 -2.01 -14.95
C LYS A 137 -14.81 -2.02 -15.19
N TYR A 138 -15.58 -1.59 -14.19
CA TYR A 138 -17.05 -1.44 -14.23
C TYR A 138 -17.52 0.04 -14.17
N SER A 139 -16.63 1.00 -14.43
CA SER A 139 -17.01 2.41 -14.57
C SER A 139 -17.94 2.61 -15.79
N PRO A 140 -19.05 3.38 -15.67
CA PRO A 140 -20.22 3.36 -16.58
C PRO A 140 -19.99 3.94 -17.98
N PHE A 141 -18.74 4.20 -18.39
CA PHE A 141 -18.44 4.69 -19.74
C PHE A 141 -18.63 3.64 -20.85
N LYS A 142 -19.01 2.40 -20.51
CA LYS A 142 -19.62 1.47 -21.49
C LYS A 142 -21.07 1.82 -21.87
N GLY A 143 -21.70 2.79 -21.19
CA GLY A 143 -23.05 3.29 -21.49
C GLY A 143 -23.12 4.42 -22.52
N TYR A 144 -22.00 5.10 -22.84
CA TYR A 144 -22.00 6.21 -23.80
C TYR A 144 -22.04 5.78 -25.27
N LYS A 145 -22.08 4.47 -25.56
CA LYS A 145 -22.28 3.95 -26.92
C LYS A 145 -23.74 3.58 -27.24
N TYR A 146 -24.65 3.65 -26.28
CA TYR A 146 -26.07 3.34 -26.51
C TYR A 146 -27.00 4.55 -26.62
N SER A 147 -26.55 5.77 -26.26
CA SER A 147 -27.40 6.98 -26.41
C SER A 147 -27.26 7.69 -27.76
N ALA A 148 -26.26 7.35 -28.57
CA ALA A 148 -26.13 7.87 -29.94
C ALA A 148 -27.14 7.19 -30.90
N ASN A 149 -27.35 5.88 -30.77
CA ASN A 149 -28.30 5.15 -31.63
C ASN A 149 -29.77 5.44 -31.32
N LEU A 150 -30.12 5.92 -30.12
CA LEU A 150 -31.51 6.27 -29.76
C LEU A 150 -31.93 7.65 -30.27
N LYS A 151 -30.98 8.52 -30.65
CA LYS A 151 -31.30 9.78 -31.34
C LYS A 151 -31.48 9.60 -32.84
N GLU A 152 -30.80 8.63 -33.45
CA GLU A 152 -31.02 8.28 -34.87
C GLU A 152 -32.34 7.52 -35.05
N LEU A 153 -32.68 6.58 -34.15
CA LEU A 153 -33.96 5.84 -34.20
C LEU A 153 -35.22 6.68 -33.92
N ASN A 154 -35.11 7.83 -33.24
CA ASN A 154 -36.24 8.74 -33.01
C ASN A 154 -36.42 9.79 -34.11
N ASN A 155 -35.46 9.95 -35.02
CA ASN A 155 -35.60 10.83 -36.19
C ASN A 155 -36.12 10.09 -37.43
N GLU A 156 -36.11 8.75 -37.45
CA GLU A 156 -36.63 7.96 -38.58
C GLU A 156 -38.12 7.58 -38.43
N CYS A 157 -38.75 7.86 -37.28
CA CYS A 157 -40.16 7.54 -37.03
C CYS A 157 -41.06 8.79 -36.84
N GLY A 158 -40.66 9.91 -37.44
CA GLY A 158 -41.31 11.22 -37.31
C GLY A 158 -41.75 11.88 -38.62
N GLU A 159 -41.70 11.18 -39.75
CA GLU A 159 -42.27 11.66 -41.03
C GLU A 159 -42.98 10.52 -41.77
N SER A 160 -44.30 10.43 -41.60
CA SER A 160 -45.22 10.14 -42.71
C SER A 160 -46.67 10.28 -42.26
N LEU A 161 -47.29 11.35 -42.77
CA LEU A 161 -48.71 11.60 -43.04
C LEU A 161 -49.70 11.66 -41.86
#